data_AF-A0A518ET62-F1
#
_entry.id   AF-A0A518ET62-F1
#
_cell.length_a   1.000
_cell.length_b   1.000
_cell.length_c   1.000
_cell.angle_alpha   90.00
_cell.angle_beta   90.00
_cell.angle_gamma   90.00
#
_symmetry.space_group_name_H-M   'P 1'
#
loop_
_entity.id
_entity.type
_entity.pdbx_description
1 polymer ?
#
loop_
_entity_poly.entity_id
_entity_poly.type
_entity_poly.pdbx_seq_one_letter_code
_entity_poly.pdbx_strand_id
1 'polypeptide(L)'
;MQIALRITTLLIALACSTLTLGQKESKKDTGPTNEELVQAWLSLSETDRADTIEWFVAECDRATHFRAELERFVYVRFEGDAFDWPAAEDPPVFDTAIHTPVRIIRRRFVDLTSSTHSAKVKALRGAWNEREMEVAFRYDWARQTIVQVQKWDDPERIARTAAAGFSPMSDLIEALVERQLDLGEMKDAAFAFGHAYSDRSGNAYRRVTLYDAWSSGQTIEMPDVECLGIVHTLDDDWKTWKAPVSKQDSLYKRIAEHFTPLRRYRALRTSLARCYLQGTPILPGGYEAAAVRLHGFWEVQVSDPEKMAEYLPEDKKWDAWWKKDGKKVDRSKDIRERALARIRALDESRAWTRRTFHGILKEYGAFGEGD
;
A
#
# COMPACT_ATOMS: atom_id res chain seq x y z
N MET A 1 13.04 27.52 -7.89
CA MET A 1 13.33 27.55 -6.44
C MET A 1 12.40 28.46 -5.62
N GLN A 2 11.89 29.59 -6.13
CA GLN A 2 10.95 30.47 -5.39
C GLN A 2 9.49 29.96 -5.31
N ILE A 3 9.08 28.99 -6.14
CA ILE A 3 7.73 28.41 -6.13
C ILE A 3 7.56 27.41 -4.97
N ALA A 4 8.60 26.65 -4.63
CA ALA A 4 8.57 25.68 -3.54
C ALA A 4 8.35 26.32 -2.17
N LEU A 5 8.88 27.54 -1.94
CA LEU A 5 8.75 28.25 -0.66
C LEU A 5 7.33 28.80 -0.41
N ARG A 6 6.55 29.06 -1.48
CA ARG A 6 5.18 29.56 -1.36
C ARG A 6 4.17 28.47 -0.99
N ILE A 7 4.40 27.22 -1.42
CA ILE A 7 3.53 26.08 -1.08
C ILE A 7 3.65 25.72 0.41
N THR A 8 4.87 25.73 0.96
CA THR A 8 5.11 25.38 2.38
C THR A 8 4.49 26.38 3.37
N THR A 9 4.37 27.66 2.99
CA THR A 9 3.82 28.70 3.88
C THR A 9 2.28 28.77 3.82
N LEU A 10 1.67 28.39 2.69
CA LEU A 10 0.21 28.43 2.52
C LEU A 10 -0.51 27.26 3.24
N LEU A 11 0.11 26.08 3.26
CA LEU A 11 -0.42 24.88 3.94
C LEU A 11 -0.53 25.04 5.48
N ILE A 12 0.31 25.88 6.09
CA ILE A 12 0.29 26.13 7.54
C ILE A 12 -0.78 27.16 7.93
N ALA A 13 -1.13 28.10 7.04
CA ALA A 13 -2.06 29.18 7.34
C ALA A 13 -3.54 28.81 7.12
N LEU A 14 -3.85 27.88 6.19
CA LEU A 14 -5.24 27.53 5.87
C LEU A 14 -5.91 26.59 6.88
N ALA A 15 -5.17 25.87 7.71
CA ALA A 15 -5.73 24.89 8.65
C ALA A 15 -6.20 25.48 10.00
N CYS A 16 -5.88 26.75 10.29
CA CYS A 16 -6.11 27.33 11.63
C CYS A 16 -7.26 28.35 11.75
N SER A 17 -7.95 28.71 10.67
CA SER A 17 -9.00 29.73 10.74
C SER A 17 -10.36 29.17 10.33
N THR A 18 -11.28 29.16 11.30
CA THR A 18 -12.73 28.87 11.20
C THR A 18 -13.14 27.39 11.21
N LEU A 19 -13.51 26.87 12.39
CA LEU A 19 -14.58 25.88 12.56
C LEU A 19 -15.05 25.89 14.03
N THR A 20 -15.97 26.81 14.31
CA THR A 20 -16.76 26.84 15.56
C THR A 20 -17.79 25.71 15.48
N LEU A 21 -17.61 24.67 16.29
CA LEU A 21 -18.46 23.49 16.37
C LEU A 21 -19.83 23.82 16.99
N GLY A 22 -20.85 23.89 16.15
CA GLY A 22 -22.25 23.68 16.52
C GLY A 22 -22.79 22.44 15.82
N GLN A 23 -22.60 21.24 16.38
CA GLN A 23 -23.17 20.01 15.84
C GLN A 23 -24.63 19.88 16.28
N LYS A 24 -25.55 20.25 15.40
CA LYS A 24 -26.90 19.66 15.36
C LYS A 24 -26.77 18.30 14.69
N GLU A 25 -27.29 17.25 15.31
CA GLU A 25 -27.43 15.92 14.71
C GLU A 25 -28.41 16.00 13.52
N SER A 26 -27.89 16.26 12.32
CA SER A 26 -28.61 16.02 11.08
C SER A 26 -28.72 14.52 10.84
N LYS A 27 -29.91 14.02 10.46
CA LYS A 27 -30.06 12.69 9.87
C LYS A 27 -28.92 12.48 8.87
N LYS A 28 -28.05 11.50 9.11
CA LYS A 28 -26.98 11.15 8.18
C LYS A 28 -27.63 10.68 6.89
N ASP A 29 -27.75 11.58 5.93
CA ASP A 29 -27.79 11.20 4.53
C ASP A 29 -26.47 10.47 4.25
N THR A 30 -26.53 9.15 4.15
CA THR A 30 -25.34 8.31 3.97
C THR A 30 -24.88 8.27 2.51
N GLY A 31 -25.60 8.93 1.59
CA GLY A 31 -25.39 8.79 0.15
C GLY A 31 -25.49 7.34 -0.32
N PRO A 32 -25.27 7.08 -1.62
CA PRO A 32 -25.09 5.72 -2.13
C PRO A 32 -23.87 5.07 -1.46
N THR A 33 -23.72 3.75 -1.59
CA THR A 33 -22.57 2.91 -1.20
C THR A 33 -21.58 2.75 -2.36
N ASN A 34 -20.37 2.17 -2.13
CA ASN A 34 -19.40 1.96 -3.22
C ASN A 34 -19.99 1.07 -4.32
N GLU A 35 -20.68 0.01 -3.92
CA GLU A 35 -21.30 -0.93 -4.85
C GLU A 35 -22.42 -0.27 -5.64
N GLU A 36 -23.28 0.53 -5.00
CA GLU A 36 -24.35 1.27 -5.71
C GLU A 36 -23.79 2.26 -6.74
N LEU A 37 -22.69 2.97 -6.44
CA LEU A 37 -22.04 3.84 -7.42
C LEU A 37 -21.47 3.05 -8.61
N VAL A 38 -20.86 1.90 -8.36
CA VAL A 38 -20.29 1.06 -9.44
C VAL A 38 -21.42 0.45 -10.28
N GLN A 39 -22.50 -0.03 -9.66
CA GLN A 39 -23.65 -0.57 -10.37
C GLN A 39 -24.37 0.50 -11.20
N ALA A 40 -24.48 1.73 -10.68
CA ALA A 40 -25.00 2.86 -11.44
C ALA A 40 -24.11 3.21 -12.63
N TRP A 41 -22.78 3.18 -12.48
CA TRP A 41 -21.88 3.33 -13.63
C TRP A 41 -22.04 2.19 -14.64
N LEU A 42 -22.16 0.94 -14.18
CA LEU A 42 -22.34 -0.23 -15.05
C LEU A 42 -23.68 -0.24 -15.81
N SER A 43 -24.70 0.48 -15.35
CA SER A 43 -25.99 0.59 -16.02
C SER A 43 -26.00 1.56 -17.20
N LEU A 44 -25.00 2.45 -17.28
CA LEU A 44 -24.81 3.37 -18.39
C LEU A 44 -24.36 2.64 -19.67
N SER A 45 -24.56 3.30 -20.82
CA SER A 45 -24.04 2.80 -22.10
C SER A 45 -22.50 2.80 -22.10
N GLU A 46 -21.86 2.03 -22.99
CA GLU A 46 -20.40 2.00 -23.06
C GLU A 46 -19.79 3.37 -23.34
N THR A 47 -20.42 4.17 -24.21
CA THR A 47 -20.01 5.55 -24.50
C THR A 47 -20.14 6.44 -23.26
N ASP A 48 -21.30 6.43 -22.60
CA ASP A 48 -21.53 7.26 -21.40
C ASP A 48 -20.59 6.88 -20.26
N ARG A 49 -20.23 5.59 -20.14
CA ARG A 49 -19.24 5.12 -19.18
C ARG A 49 -17.86 5.69 -19.46
N ALA A 50 -17.44 5.73 -20.72
CA ALA A 50 -16.16 6.31 -21.11
C ALA A 50 -16.12 7.81 -20.82
N ASP A 51 -17.16 8.55 -21.23
CA ASP A 51 -17.25 10.00 -21.02
C ASP A 51 -17.31 10.36 -19.53
N THR A 52 -18.03 9.57 -18.72
CA THR A 52 -18.07 9.71 -17.26
C THR A 52 -16.66 9.63 -16.65
N ILE A 53 -15.85 8.68 -17.11
CA ILE A 53 -14.47 8.51 -16.62
C ILE A 53 -13.58 9.66 -17.07
N GLU A 54 -13.67 10.09 -18.34
CA GLU A 54 -12.91 11.23 -18.84
C GLU A 54 -13.23 12.52 -18.04
N TRP A 55 -14.52 12.79 -17.80
CA TRP A 55 -14.93 13.92 -16.99
C TRP A 55 -14.41 13.79 -15.55
N PHE A 56 -14.55 12.63 -14.92
CA PHE A 56 -14.06 12.42 -13.56
C PHE A 56 -12.54 12.62 -13.42
N VAL A 57 -11.75 12.15 -14.40
CA VAL A 57 -10.30 12.37 -14.46
C VAL A 57 -10.01 13.87 -14.54
N ALA A 58 -10.68 14.60 -15.43
CA ALA A 58 -10.54 16.04 -15.57
C ALA A 58 -10.90 16.83 -14.30
N GLU A 59 -11.92 16.40 -13.54
CA GLU A 59 -12.24 17.01 -12.25
C GLU A 59 -11.17 16.74 -11.19
N CYS A 60 -10.60 15.53 -11.17
CA CYS A 60 -9.49 15.20 -10.26
C CYS A 60 -8.25 16.05 -10.54
N ASP A 61 -7.92 16.28 -11.81
CA ASP A 61 -6.76 17.09 -12.20
C ASP A 61 -6.87 18.55 -11.74
N ARG A 62 -8.10 19.10 -11.75
CA ARG A 62 -8.40 20.48 -11.35
C ARG A 62 -8.71 20.65 -9.86
N ALA A 63 -8.86 19.55 -9.11
CA ALA A 63 -9.21 19.59 -7.70
C ALA A 63 -8.23 20.49 -6.92
N THR A 64 -8.63 21.09 -5.80
CA THR A 64 -7.71 21.93 -4.97
C THR A 64 -7.78 21.58 -3.49
N HIS A 65 -8.42 20.47 -3.15
CA HIS A 65 -8.48 19.98 -1.78
C HIS A 65 -7.12 19.42 -1.32
N PHE A 66 -6.98 19.26 0.00
CA PHE A 66 -5.74 18.86 0.66
C PHE A 66 -5.04 17.64 0.03
N ARG A 67 -5.77 16.52 -0.19
CA ARG A 67 -5.17 15.33 -0.83
C ARG A 67 -4.62 15.61 -2.24
N ALA A 68 -5.33 16.38 -3.07
CA ALA A 68 -4.90 16.65 -4.44
C ALA A 68 -3.63 17.52 -4.47
N GLU A 69 -3.43 18.40 -3.47
CA GLU A 69 -2.17 19.11 -3.30
C GLU A 69 -1.01 18.18 -2.92
N LEU A 70 -1.25 17.18 -2.06
CA LEU A 70 -0.25 16.16 -1.70
C LEU A 70 0.11 15.28 -2.90
N GLU A 71 -0.87 14.87 -3.70
CA GLU A 71 -0.68 14.10 -4.93
C GLU A 71 0.18 14.90 -5.92
N ARG A 72 -0.18 16.16 -6.19
CA ARG A 72 0.64 17.05 -7.04
C ARG A 72 2.04 17.25 -6.49
N PHE A 73 2.19 17.42 -5.18
CA PHE A 73 3.50 17.61 -4.55
C PHE A 73 4.48 16.47 -4.86
N VAL A 74 4.00 15.23 -4.83
CA VAL A 74 4.80 14.04 -5.17
C VAL A 74 4.99 13.96 -6.68
N TYR A 75 3.91 14.12 -7.44
CA TYR A 75 3.93 13.97 -8.90
C TYR A 75 4.89 14.94 -9.58
N VAL A 76 4.90 16.23 -9.21
CA VAL A 76 5.79 17.23 -9.83
C VAL A 76 7.28 17.04 -9.52
N ARG A 77 7.60 16.24 -8.49
CA ARG A 77 8.98 15.89 -8.13
C ARG A 77 9.41 14.55 -8.71
N PHE A 78 8.48 13.79 -9.27
CA PHE A 78 8.82 12.55 -9.93
C PHE A 78 9.52 12.85 -11.25
N GLU A 79 10.77 12.40 -11.35
CA GLU A 79 11.54 12.44 -12.59
C GLU A 79 11.26 11.16 -13.39
N GLY A 80 10.44 11.26 -14.45
CA GLY A 80 10.14 10.15 -15.34
C GLY A 80 8.78 10.26 -16.04
N ASP A 81 8.50 9.31 -16.92
CA ASP A 81 7.16 9.11 -17.46
C ASP A 81 6.35 8.29 -16.44
N ALA A 82 5.27 8.88 -15.92
CA ALA A 82 4.40 8.25 -14.93
C ALA A 82 3.66 7.01 -15.47
N PHE A 83 3.67 6.82 -16.79
CA PHE A 83 2.93 5.76 -17.48
C PHE A 83 3.83 4.67 -18.05
N ASP A 84 5.16 4.83 -18.00
CA ASP A 84 6.13 3.86 -18.53
C ASP A 84 6.72 2.99 -17.39
N TRP A 85 5.86 2.22 -16.73
CA TRP A 85 6.28 1.26 -15.71
C TRP A 85 6.26 -0.17 -16.22
N PRO A 86 7.24 -1.01 -15.84
CA PRO A 86 7.25 -2.41 -16.25
C PRO A 86 6.04 -3.14 -15.67
N ALA A 87 5.50 -4.07 -16.45
CA ALA A 87 4.47 -4.98 -15.95
C ALA A 87 4.99 -5.81 -14.78
N ALA A 88 4.14 -6.05 -13.79
CA ALA A 88 4.47 -6.90 -12.66
C ALA A 88 4.68 -8.35 -13.13
N GLU A 89 5.90 -8.84 -12.99
CA GLU A 89 6.23 -10.23 -13.27
C GLU A 89 5.76 -11.17 -12.15
N ASP A 90 5.60 -12.44 -12.49
CA ASP A 90 5.43 -13.48 -11.49
C ASP A 90 6.64 -13.52 -10.54
N PRO A 91 6.44 -13.67 -9.23
CA PRO A 91 7.55 -13.84 -8.30
C PRO A 91 8.30 -15.15 -8.61
N PRO A 92 9.63 -15.16 -8.61
CA PRO A 92 10.41 -16.36 -8.89
C PRO A 92 10.22 -17.42 -7.80
N VAL A 93 10.46 -18.69 -8.12
CA VAL A 93 10.54 -19.79 -7.14
C VAL A 93 12.00 -20.16 -6.92
N PHE A 94 12.36 -20.56 -5.70
CA PHE A 94 13.68 -21.11 -5.45
C PHE A 94 13.88 -22.44 -6.21
N ASP A 95 15.06 -22.64 -6.77
CA ASP A 95 15.36 -23.83 -7.56
C ASP A 95 15.66 -25.04 -6.66
N THR A 96 14.79 -26.06 -6.76
CA THR A 96 14.96 -27.32 -6.05
C THR A 96 16.23 -28.10 -6.38
N ALA A 97 16.76 -27.96 -7.59
CA ALA A 97 18.01 -28.61 -7.99
C ALA A 97 19.22 -27.96 -7.29
N ILE A 98 19.12 -26.67 -6.98
CA ILE A 98 20.17 -25.91 -6.30
C ILE A 98 20.10 -26.13 -4.78
N HIS A 99 18.93 -25.87 -4.16
CA HIS A 99 18.84 -25.83 -2.70
C HIS A 99 18.50 -27.20 -2.06
N THR A 100 17.90 -28.13 -2.82
CA THR A 100 17.48 -29.45 -2.32
C THR A 100 17.80 -30.59 -3.31
N PRO A 101 19.05 -30.74 -3.78
CA PRO A 101 19.39 -31.65 -4.89
C PRO A 101 19.05 -33.13 -4.64
N VAL A 102 19.02 -33.55 -3.36
CA VAL A 102 18.73 -34.94 -2.97
C VAL A 102 17.22 -35.27 -3.00
N ARG A 103 16.36 -34.26 -2.97
CA ARG A 103 14.89 -34.41 -2.96
C ARG A 103 14.24 -33.35 -3.85
N ILE A 104 14.25 -33.59 -5.16
CA ILE A 104 13.71 -32.66 -6.15
C ILE A 104 12.17 -32.77 -6.18
N ILE A 105 11.49 -31.74 -5.67
CA ILE A 105 10.03 -31.60 -5.77
C ILE A 105 9.71 -30.45 -6.72
N ARG A 106 9.52 -30.76 -8.00
CA ARG A 106 9.29 -29.74 -9.04
C ARG A 106 8.19 -28.76 -8.67
N ARG A 107 8.51 -27.46 -8.74
CA ARG A 107 7.55 -26.37 -8.53
C ARG A 107 6.68 -26.15 -9.75
N ARG A 108 5.37 -26.01 -9.54
CA ARG A 108 4.38 -25.70 -10.57
C ARG A 108 3.43 -24.65 -10.05
N PHE A 109 3.25 -23.57 -10.81
CA PHE A 109 2.27 -22.56 -10.44
C PHE A 109 0.85 -23.09 -10.57
N VAL A 110 0.06 -22.87 -9.54
CA VAL A 110 -1.39 -23.13 -9.57
C VAL A 110 -2.06 -22.15 -10.52
N ASP A 111 -3.12 -22.61 -11.20
CA ASP A 111 -3.97 -21.78 -12.05
C ASP A 111 -4.63 -20.66 -11.23
N LEU A 112 -4.54 -19.42 -11.75
CA LEU A 112 -5.07 -18.20 -11.12
C LEU A 112 -6.58 -18.20 -10.95
N THR A 113 -7.30 -18.96 -11.78
CA THR A 113 -8.76 -19.06 -11.77
C THR A 113 -9.26 -20.16 -10.83
N SER A 114 -8.37 -21.00 -10.32
CA SER A 114 -8.76 -22.10 -9.43
C SER A 114 -9.20 -21.61 -8.06
N SER A 115 -10.21 -22.26 -7.48
CA SER A 115 -10.66 -21.99 -6.11
C SER A 115 -9.54 -22.24 -5.08
N THR A 116 -8.65 -23.20 -5.34
CA THR A 116 -7.47 -23.47 -4.51
C THR A 116 -6.51 -22.29 -4.46
N HIS A 117 -6.25 -21.64 -5.60
CA HIS A 117 -5.41 -20.44 -5.65
C HIS A 117 -6.06 -19.30 -4.87
N SER A 118 -7.33 -18.97 -5.16
CA SER A 118 -8.07 -17.92 -4.48
C SER A 118 -8.14 -18.13 -2.97
N ALA A 119 -8.41 -19.35 -2.51
CA ALA A 119 -8.43 -19.69 -1.09
C ALA A 119 -7.06 -19.49 -0.42
N LYS A 120 -5.97 -19.88 -1.09
CA LYS A 120 -4.61 -19.72 -0.56
C LYS A 120 -4.19 -18.26 -0.50
N VAL A 121 -4.46 -17.49 -1.55
CA VAL A 121 -4.21 -16.04 -1.59
C VAL A 121 -4.96 -15.35 -0.45
N LYS A 122 -6.25 -15.63 -0.29
CA LYS A 122 -7.07 -15.06 0.79
C LYS A 122 -6.52 -15.40 2.17
N ALA A 123 -6.10 -16.65 2.37
CA ALA A 123 -5.54 -17.11 3.63
C ALA A 123 -4.21 -16.41 3.98
N LEU A 124 -3.27 -16.34 3.02
CA LEU A 124 -1.90 -15.91 3.31
C LEU A 124 -1.67 -14.41 3.18
N ARG A 125 -2.40 -13.72 2.30
CA ARG A 125 -2.27 -12.26 2.19
C ARG A 125 -2.99 -11.53 3.31
N GLY A 126 -4.04 -12.11 3.88
CA GLY A 126 -4.80 -11.58 5.02
C GLY A 126 -5.17 -10.10 4.89
N ALA A 127 -5.37 -9.43 6.04
CA ALA A 127 -5.60 -7.99 6.12
C ALA A 127 -4.37 -7.14 5.73
N TRP A 128 -3.18 -7.74 5.67
CA TRP A 128 -1.92 -7.02 5.36
C TRP A 128 -1.94 -6.31 4.01
N ASN A 129 -2.54 -6.97 3.03
CA ASN A 129 -2.62 -6.49 1.64
C ASN A 129 -4.00 -5.93 1.29
N GLU A 130 -4.90 -5.79 2.26
CA GLU A 130 -6.20 -5.19 2.02
C GLU A 130 -6.02 -3.70 1.72
N ARG A 131 -6.76 -3.24 0.70
CA ARG A 131 -6.71 -1.88 0.16
C ARG A 131 -8.15 -1.45 -0.09
N GLU A 132 -8.41 -0.17 0.14
CA GLU A 132 -9.73 0.43 -0.13
C GLU A 132 -9.91 0.78 -1.61
N MET A 133 -8.84 0.78 -2.42
CA MET A 133 -8.83 1.16 -3.82
C MET A 133 -8.29 0.05 -4.72
N GLU A 134 -8.70 0.07 -5.99
CA GLU A 134 -8.20 -0.83 -7.02
C GLU A 134 -6.85 -0.35 -7.55
N VAL A 135 -5.82 -1.17 -7.39
CA VAL A 135 -4.42 -0.78 -7.53
C VAL A 135 -3.90 -1.12 -8.93
N ALA A 136 -3.56 -0.12 -9.74
CA ALA A 136 -2.81 -0.22 -11.00
C ALA A 136 -1.29 -0.32 -10.79
N PHE A 137 -0.77 0.37 -9.77
CA PHE A 137 0.66 0.49 -9.50
C PHE A 137 1.01 0.04 -8.09
N ARG A 138 2.11 -0.68 -7.95
CA ARG A 138 2.65 -1.02 -6.62
C ARG A 138 4.16 -0.86 -6.60
N TYR A 139 4.71 -0.62 -5.41
CA TYR A 139 6.13 -0.76 -5.19
C TYR A 139 6.52 -2.25 -5.03
N ASP A 140 7.35 -2.74 -5.95
CA ASP A 140 7.97 -4.05 -5.86
C ASP A 140 9.24 -3.95 -5.01
N TRP A 141 9.10 -4.32 -3.73
CA TRP A 141 10.18 -4.30 -2.74
C TRP A 141 11.39 -5.16 -3.12
N ALA A 142 11.19 -6.26 -3.86
CA ALA A 142 12.27 -7.16 -4.26
C ALA A 142 13.11 -6.56 -5.39
N ARG A 143 12.46 -5.82 -6.31
CA ARG A 143 13.10 -5.16 -7.45
C ARG A 143 13.42 -3.68 -7.20
N GLN A 144 12.94 -3.12 -6.09
CA GLN A 144 13.04 -1.72 -5.72
C GLN A 144 12.55 -0.74 -6.81
N THR A 145 11.47 -1.13 -7.48
CA THR A 145 10.86 -0.34 -8.57
C THR A 145 9.35 -0.35 -8.46
N ILE A 146 8.70 0.63 -9.08
CA ILE A 146 7.26 0.58 -9.29
C ILE A 146 6.98 -0.35 -10.46
N VAL A 147 5.92 -1.14 -10.32
CA VAL A 147 5.43 -2.06 -11.36
C VAL A 147 3.94 -1.86 -11.57
N GLN A 148 3.50 -2.07 -12.80
CA GLN A 148 2.11 -2.04 -13.19
C GLN A 148 1.47 -3.44 -13.01
N VAL A 149 0.47 -3.56 -12.14
CA VAL A 149 -0.24 -4.83 -11.87
C VAL A 149 -1.54 -4.99 -12.66
N GLN A 150 -2.08 -3.89 -13.19
CA GLN A 150 -3.22 -3.86 -14.11
C GLN A 150 -3.18 -2.57 -14.94
N LYS A 151 -4.00 -2.48 -15.99
CA LYS A 151 -4.09 -1.28 -16.83
C LYS A 151 -4.49 -0.06 -15.99
N TRP A 152 -3.73 1.02 -16.10
CA TRP A 152 -3.95 2.22 -15.30
C TRP A 152 -5.13 3.05 -15.82
N ASP A 153 -5.38 2.97 -17.12
CA ASP A 153 -6.45 3.63 -17.87
C ASP A 153 -7.73 2.79 -17.98
N ASP A 154 -7.79 1.64 -17.30
CA ASP A 154 -8.98 0.78 -17.29
C ASP A 154 -10.19 1.51 -16.66
N PRO A 155 -11.28 1.76 -17.42
CA PRO A 155 -12.45 2.47 -16.93
C PRO A 155 -13.10 1.82 -15.70
N GLU A 156 -13.15 0.49 -15.64
CA GLU A 156 -13.77 -0.22 -14.52
C GLU A 156 -12.96 -0.01 -13.23
N ARG A 157 -11.63 -0.08 -13.33
CA ARG A 157 -10.73 0.22 -12.22
C ARG A 157 -10.93 1.65 -11.73
N ILE A 158 -10.97 2.62 -12.65
CA ILE A 158 -11.13 4.03 -12.30
C ILE A 158 -12.48 4.24 -11.63
N ALA A 159 -13.57 3.65 -12.14
CA ALA A 159 -14.90 3.73 -11.52
C ALA A 159 -14.91 3.17 -10.08
N ARG A 160 -14.31 1.99 -9.86
CA ARG A 160 -14.22 1.38 -8.52
C ARG A 160 -13.38 2.24 -7.55
N THR A 161 -12.28 2.80 -8.04
CA THR A 161 -11.40 3.71 -7.29
C THR A 161 -12.11 5.03 -6.95
N ALA A 162 -12.84 5.60 -7.91
CA ALA A 162 -13.64 6.80 -7.75
C ALA A 162 -14.77 6.60 -6.73
N ALA A 163 -15.49 5.48 -6.82
CA ALA A 163 -16.49 5.08 -5.84
C ALA A 163 -15.87 4.97 -4.45
N ALA A 164 -14.69 4.36 -4.30
CA ALA A 164 -13.99 4.34 -3.01
C ALA A 164 -13.51 5.72 -2.52
N GLY A 165 -13.62 6.77 -3.34
CA GLY A 165 -13.32 8.16 -3.03
C GLY A 165 -11.87 8.53 -3.31
N PHE A 166 -11.21 7.90 -4.28
CA PHE A 166 -9.81 8.11 -4.64
C PHE A 166 -9.67 8.65 -6.07
N SER A 167 -8.59 9.39 -6.34
CA SER A 167 -8.27 9.82 -7.70
C SER A 167 -7.73 8.63 -8.50
N PRO A 168 -7.75 8.69 -9.84
CA PRO A 168 -7.21 7.61 -10.68
C PRO A 168 -5.75 7.24 -10.39
N MET A 169 -4.96 8.19 -9.85
CA MET A 169 -3.52 8.07 -9.61
C MET A 169 -3.13 7.93 -8.13
N SER A 170 -4.09 7.87 -7.20
CA SER A 170 -3.78 7.80 -5.76
C SER A 170 -2.87 6.61 -5.42
N ASP A 171 -2.99 5.48 -6.11
CA ASP A 171 -2.15 4.30 -5.92
C ASP A 171 -0.73 4.44 -6.47
N LEU A 172 -0.55 5.15 -7.60
CA LEU A 172 0.77 5.53 -8.09
C LEU A 172 1.49 6.44 -7.09
N ILE A 173 0.79 7.45 -6.56
CA ILE A 173 1.36 8.35 -5.56
C ILE A 173 1.73 7.59 -4.28
N GLU A 174 0.88 6.66 -3.82
CA GLU A 174 1.22 5.79 -2.68
C GLU A 174 2.49 4.97 -2.97
N ALA A 175 2.62 4.39 -4.17
CA ALA A 175 3.79 3.60 -4.57
C ALA A 175 5.06 4.46 -4.69
N LEU A 176 4.95 5.71 -5.18
CA LEU A 176 6.06 6.66 -5.24
C LEU A 176 6.54 7.08 -3.85
N VAL A 177 5.61 7.35 -2.93
CA VAL A 177 5.95 7.64 -1.54
C VAL A 177 6.60 6.41 -0.91
N GLU A 178 6.05 5.21 -1.08
CA GLU A 178 6.64 3.98 -0.56
C GLU A 178 8.07 3.75 -1.08
N ARG A 179 8.32 4.00 -2.37
CA ARG A 179 9.66 3.98 -2.98
C ARG A 179 10.59 5.02 -2.37
N GLN A 180 10.14 6.25 -2.17
CA GLN A 180 10.97 7.31 -1.57
C GLN A 180 11.33 7.00 -0.11
N LEU A 181 10.44 6.34 0.63
CA LEU A 181 10.70 5.93 2.00
C LEU A 181 11.66 4.72 2.08
N ASP A 182 11.79 3.93 1.02
CA ASP A 182 12.71 2.79 0.96
C ASP A 182 14.14 3.21 0.56
N LEU A 183 15.03 3.32 1.56
CA LEU A 183 16.46 3.59 1.36
C LEU A 183 17.27 2.35 0.96
N GLY A 184 16.62 1.19 0.79
CA GLY A 184 17.23 -0.04 0.31
C GLY A 184 18.08 -0.81 1.33
N GLU A 185 17.98 -0.48 2.61
CA GLU A 185 18.72 -1.17 3.69
C GLU A 185 18.41 -2.67 3.75
N MET A 186 17.19 -3.06 3.39
CA MET A 186 16.71 -4.44 3.46
C MET A 186 16.59 -5.11 2.08
N LYS A 187 17.28 -4.62 1.05
CA LYS A 187 17.12 -5.08 -0.34
C LYS A 187 17.29 -6.60 -0.51
N ASP A 188 18.32 -7.19 0.11
CA ASP A 188 18.65 -8.60 -0.09
C ASP A 188 17.59 -9.49 0.59
N ALA A 189 17.15 -9.09 1.79
CA ALA A 189 16.04 -9.73 2.47
C ALA A 189 14.74 -9.57 1.66
N ALA A 190 14.44 -8.37 1.15
CA ALA A 190 13.26 -8.13 0.33
C ALA A 190 13.27 -8.99 -0.94
N PHE A 191 14.43 -9.17 -1.57
CA PHE A 191 14.62 -10.08 -2.69
C PHE A 191 14.36 -11.55 -2.32
N ALA A 192 15.01 -12.06 -1.26
CA ALA A 192 14.85 -13.44 -0.81
C ALA A 192 13.38 -13.74 -0.43
N PHE A 193 12.75 -12.87 0.35
CA PHE A 193 11.34 -13.01 0.73
C PHE A 193 10.35 -12.63 -0.39
N GLY A 194 10.83 -12.04 -1.48
CA GLY A 194 10.04 -11.71 -2.68
C GLY A 194 9.73 -12.91 -3.58
N HIS A 195 10.37 -14.06 -3.33
CA HIS A 195 10.08 -15.30 -4.04
C HIS A 195 8.65 -15.80 -3.75
N ALA A 196 8.07 -16.55 -4.67
CA ALA A 196 6.74 -17.12 -4.54
C ALA A 196 6.72 -18.16 -3.42
N TYR A 197 5.67 -18.12 -2.60
CA TYR A 197 5.39 -19.20 -1.67
C TYR A 197 4.97 -20.46 -2.43
N SER A 198 5.52 -21.61 -2.03
CA SER A 198 5.06 -22.92 -2.48
C SER A 198 4.74 -23.83 -1.29
N ASP A 199 3.78 -24.74 -1.47
CA ASP A 199 3.48 -25.76 -0.48
C ASP A 199 4.41 -26.99 -0.61
N ARG A 200 4.27 -27.95 0.32
CA ARG A 200 5.08 -29.18 0.35
C ARG A 200 4.89 -30.08 -0.86
N SER A 201 3.76 -29.94 -1.56
CA SER A 201 3.44 -30.69 -2.78
C SER A 201 4.05 -30.06 -4.03
N GLY A 202 4.73 -28.92 -3.89
CA GLY A 202 5.33 -28.17 -5.00
C GLY A 202 4.35 -27.27 -5.75
N ASN A 203 3.18 -26.99 -5.17
CA ASN A 203 2.27 -26.00 -5.73
C ASN A 203 2.76 -24.60 -5.35
N ALA A 204 3.18 -23.83 -6.34
CA ALA A 204 3.58 -22.42 -6.18
C ALA A 204 2.38 -21.51 -6.41
N TYR A 205 2.26 -20.43 -5.63
CA TYR A 205 1.11 -19.54 -5.68
C TYR A 205 1.53 -18.16 -6.18
N ARG A 206 1.10 -17.83 -7.40
CA ARG A 206 1.23 -16.46 -7.92
C ARG A 206 0.57 -15.47 -6.98
N ARG A 207 1.11 -14.25 -6.91
CA ARG A 207 0.63 -13.17 -6.03
C ARG A 207 0.76 -13.43 -4.52
N VAL A 208 1.39 -14.54 -4.12
CA VAL A 208 1.76 -14.80 -2.72
C VAL A 208 3.26 -14.99 -2.64
N THR A 209 3.93 -14.04 -2.01
CA THR A 209 5.37 -14.11 -1.75
C THR A 209 5.65 -14.83 -0.43
N LEU A 210 6.89 -15.21 -0.19
CA LEU A 210 7.33 -15.68 1.11
C LEU A 210 7.13 -14.59 2.17
N TYR A 211 7.32 -13.32 1.84
CA TYR A 211 6.99 -12.21 2.75
C TYR A 211 5.54 -12.27 3.21
N ASP A 212 4.59 -12.47 2.29
CA ASP A 212 3.16 -12.58 2.61
C ASP A 212 2.91 -13.80 3.52
N ALA A 213 3.47 -14.95 3.15
CA ALA A 213 3.31 -16.20 3.88
C ALA A 213 3.81 -16.08 5.34
N TRP A 214 5.01 -15.51 5.53
CA TRP A 214 5.60 -15.27 6.85
C TRP A 214 4.90 -14.13 7.63
N SER A 215 4.28 -13.17 6.93
CA SER A 215 3.51 -12.09 7.56
C SER A 215 2.08 -12.50 7.95
N SER A 216 1.58 -13.63 7.42
CA SER A 216 0.16 -14.03 7.50
C SER A 216 -0.33 -14.29 8.92
N GLY A 217 0.56 -14.56 9.87
CA GLY A 217 0.22 -15.02 11.22
C GLY A 217 -0.32 -16.45 11.27
N GLN A 218 -0.37 -17.16 10.15
CA GLN A 218 -0.78 -18.56 10.10
C GLN A 218 0.39 -19.49 10.40
N THR A 219 0.10 -20.60 11.09
CA THR A 219 1.03 -21.72 11.17
C THR A 219 1.05 -22.43 9.83
N ILE A 220 2.08 -22.17 9.04
CA ILE A 220 2.32 -22.80 7.75
C ILE A 220 3.59 -23.63 7.81
N GLU A 221 3.55 -24.82 7.23
CA GLU A 221 4.75 -25.63 7.06
C GLU A 221 5.45 -25.19 5.77
N MET A 222 6.64 -24.60 5.91
CA MET A 222 7.43 -24.13 4.77
C MET A 222 8.30 -25.28 4.25
N PRO A 223 8.31 -25.56 2.94
CA PRO A 223 9.14 -26.65 2.43
C PRO A 223 10.64 -26.29 2.50
N ASP A 224 11.48 -27.33 2.58
CA ASP A 224 12.93 -27.16 2.77
C ASP A 224 13.58 -26.27 1.70
N VAL A 225 13.15 -26.35 0.43
CA VAL A 225 13.74 -25.55 -0.66
C VAL A 225 13.51 -24.05 -0.46
N GLU A 226 12.36 -23.64 0.05
CA GLU A 226 12.10 -22.22 0.34
C GLU A 226 12.92 -21.75 1.55
N CYS A 227 12.97 -22.56 2.61
CA CYS A 227 13.75 -22.26 3.80
C CYS A 227 15.26 -22.17 3.51
N LEU A 228 15.80 -23.19 2.80
CA LEU A 228 17.19 -23.24 2.37
C LEU A 228 17.49 -22.16 1.33
N GLY A 229 16.55 -21.87 0.43
CA GLY A 229 16.64 -20.76 -0.52
C GLY A 229 16.92 -19.43 0.16
N ILE A 230 16.15 -19.11 1.21
CA ILE A 230 16.34 -17.89 2.00
C ILE A 230 17.74 -17.84 2.64
N VAL A 231 18.12 -18.86 3.41
CA VAL A 231 19.41 -18.82 4.12
C VAL A 231 20.61 -18.90 3.20
N HIS A 232 20.54 -19.65 2.09
CA HIS A 232 21.63 -19.67 1.11
C HIS A 232 21.77 -18.31 0.40
N THR A 233 20.66 -17.60 0.17
CA THR A 233 20.67 -16.26 -0.44
C THR A 233 21.21 -15.20 0.53
N LEU A 234 20.83 -15.26 1.81
CA LEU A 234 21.13 -14.20 2.78
C LEU A 234 22.41 -14.45 3.59
N ASP A 235 22.75 -15.70 3.87
CA ASP A 235 23.88 -16.07 4.72
C ASP A 235 25.05 -16.71 3.95
N ASP A 236 24.81 -17.13 2.71
CA ASP A 236 25.76 -17.92 1.89
C ASP A 236 26.31 -19.16 2.64
N ASP A 237 25.53 -19.72 3.57
CA ASP A 237 25.93 -20.87 4.39
C ASP A 237 25.35 -22.19 3.86
N TRP A 238 26.03 -22.72 2.85
CA TRP A 238 25.72 -24.02 2.21
C TRP A 238 26.26 -25.23 2.99
N LYS A 239 27.09 -25.00 4.02
CA LYS A 239 27.75 -26.07 4.77
C LYS A 239 26.90 -26.50 5.95
N THR A 240 26.36 -25.54 6.69
CA THR A 240 25.51 -25.78 7.86
C THR A 240 24.11 -26.16 7.42
N TRP A 241 23.55 -25.42 6.46
CA TRP A 241 22.19 -25.62 5.98
C TRP A 241 22.23 -26.40 4.68
N LYS A 242 21.75 -27.65 4.71
CA LYS A 242 21.64 -28.51 3.53
C LYS A 242 20.50 -29.49 3.69
N ALA A 243 19.95 -29.93 2.57
CA ALA A 243 18.93 -30.97 2.56
C ALA A 243 19.55 -32.36 2.79
N PRO A 244 18.87 -33.26 3.53
CA PRO A 244 17.67 -33.01 4.35
C PRO A 244 18.01 -32.17 5.60
N VAL A 245 17.12 -31.25 5.97
CA VAL A 245 17.33 -30.38 7.13
C VAL A 245 17.17 -31.18 8.43
N SER A 246 18.23 -31.27 9.23
CA SER A 246 18.21 -31.99 10.52
C SER A 246 17.86 -31.11 11.73
N LYS A 247 18.00 -29.78 11.61
CA LYS A 247 17.76 -28.81 12.69
C LYS A 247 16.71 -27.77 12.29
N GLN A 248 15.47 -28.22 12.05
CA GLN A 248 14.40 -27.34 11.56
C GLN A 248 14.19 -26.12 12.46
N ASP A 249 14.08 -26.28 13.78
CA ASP A 249 13.87 -25.16 14.71
C ASP A 249 14.98 -24.10 14.62
N SER A 250 16.24 -24.54 14.46
CA SER A 250 17.38 -23.63 14.32
C SER A 250 17.33 -22.90 12.97
N LEU A 251 16.91 -23.57 11.91
CA LEU A 251 16.72 -22.96 10.58
C LEU A 251 15.61 -21.91 10.62
N TYR A 252 14.45 -22.23 11.20
CA TYR A 252 13.35 -21.28 11.36
C TYR A 252 13.74 -20.08 12.22
N LYS A 253 14.49 -20.29 13.30
CA LYS A 253 15.04 -19.19 14.10
C LYS A 253 15.96 -18.30 13.26
N ARG A 254 16.84 -18.89 12.45
CA ARG A 254 17.74 -18.13 11.56
C ARG A 254 16.97 -17.31 10.53
N ILE A 255 15.94 -17.89 9.91
CA ILE A 255 15.09 -17.16 8.96
C ILE A 255 14.34 -16.02 9.67
N ALA A 256 13.88 -16.24 10.91
CA ALA A 256 13.20 -15.20 11.70
C ALA A 256 14.11 -14.01 12.05
N GLU A 257 15.43 -14.23 12.20
CA GLU A 257 16.44 -13.18 12.39
C GLU A 257 16.50 -12.22 11.18
N HIS A 258 16.26 -12.73 9.96
CA HIS A 258 16.18 -11.93 8.73
C HIS A 258 14.79 -11.33 8.50
N PHE A 259 13.75 -12.12 8.76
CA PHE A 259 12.37 -11.72 8.47
C PHE A 259 11.88 -10.62 9.39
N THR A 260 12.20 -10.68 10.70
CA THR A 260 11.65 -9.74 11.69
C THR A 260 12.05 -8.29 11.39
N PRO A 261 13.33 -7.97 11.12
CA PRO A 261 13.74 -6.64 10.69
C PRO A 261 13.06 -6.21 9.38
N LEU A 262 13.02 -7.09 8.38
CA LEU A 262 12.38 -6.80 7.08
C LEU A 262 10.90 -6.44 7.26
N ARG A 263 10.17 -7.24 8.05
CA ARG A 263 8.75 -7.01 8.34
C ARG A 263 8.54 -5.66 9.01
N ARG A 264 9.33 -5.30 10.01
CA ARG A 264 9.23 -3.99 10.69
C ARG A 264 9.53 -2.84 9.73
N TYR A 265 10.60 -2.98 8.97
CA TYR A 265 11.09 -2.00 7.99
C TYR A 265 10.04 -1.70 6.92
N ARG A 266 9.55 -2.75 6.25
CA ARG A 266 8.53 -2.67 5.19
C ARG A 266 7.19 -2.17 5.73
N ALA A 267 6.70 -2.75 6.82
CA ALA A 267 5.40 -2.41 7.36
C ALA A 267 5.27 -0.94 7.76
N LEU A 268 6.29 -0.39 8.43
CA LEU A 268 6.27 1.03 8.81
C LEU A 268 6.15 1.93 7.58
N ARG A 269 6.94 1.63 6.54
CA ARG A 269 6.99 2.42 5.30
C ARG A 269 5.70 2.31 4.50
N THR A 270 5.18 1.09 4.34
CA THR A 270 3.86 0.87 3.74
C THR A 270 2.75 1.61 4.53
N SER A 271 2.78 1.54 5.86
CA SER A 271 1.78 2.24 6.70
C SER A 271 1.87 3.75 6.57
N LEU A 272 3.08 4.32 6.54
CA LEU A 272 3.29 5.75 6.30
C LEU A 272 2.83 6.18 4.91
N ALA A 273 3.18 5.41 3.87
CA ALA A 273 2.73 5.68 2.51
C ALA A 273 1.20 5.68 2.40
N ARG A 274 0.51 4.72 3.01
CA ARG A 274 -0.96 4.71 3.09
C ARG A 274 -1.51 5.94 3.82
N CYS A 275 -0.97 6.27 5.00
CA CYS A 275 -1.34 7.47 5.76
C CYS A 275 -1.01 8.79 5.04
N TYR A 276 -0.20 8.78 3.98
CA TYR A 276 0.11 9.98 3.23
C TYR A 276 -1.15 10.56 2.58
N LEU A 277 -1.99 9.70 1.98
CA LEU A 277 -3.20 10.10 1.23
C LEU A 277 -4.53 9.72 1.91
N GLN A 278 -4.49 8.96 3.00
CA GLN A 278 -5.69 8.43 3.66
C GLN A 278 -5.73 8.84 5.14
N GLY A 279 -6.87 9.34 5.60
CA GLY A 279 -7.09 9.66 7.01
C GLY A 279 -7.09 8.39 7.88
N THR A 280 -7.88 7.39 7.47
CA THR A 280 -8.03 6.12 8.20
C THR A 280 -7.79 4.89 7.30
N PRO A 281 -6.57 4.72 6.76
CA PRO A 281 -6.25 3.56 5.92
C PRO A 281 -6.33 2.26 6.72
N ILE A 282 -6.54 1.14 6.01
CA ILE A 282 -6.22 -0.19 6.52
C ILE A 282 -4.69 -0.27 6.60
N LEU A 283 -4.13 -0.52 7.78
CA LEU A 283 -2.68 -0.48 8.00
C LEU A 283 -2.13 -1.90 8.20
N PRO A 284 -1.03 -2.27 7.53
CA PRO A 284 -0.34 -3.51 7.86
C PRO A 284 0.36 -3.39 9.23
N GLY A 285 0.91 -4.50 9.74
CA GLY A 285 1.94 -4.45 10.77
C GLY A 285 1.49 -4.29 12.21
N GLY A 286 0.17 -4.23 12.48
CA GLY A 286 -0.33 -3.89 13.81
C GLY A 286 -0.28 -2.38 14.10
N TYR A 287 -0.17 -1.53 13.06
CA TYR A 287 -0.10 -0.07 13.20
C TYR A 287 -1.47 0.61 13.26
N GLU A 288 -2.58 -0.12 13.24
CA GLU A 288 -3.95 0.41 13.24
C GLU A 288 -4.19 1.35 14.44
N ALA A 289 -3.76 0.92 15.63
CA ALA A 289 -3.85 1.74 16.86
C ALA A 289 -2.90 2.95 16.86
N ALA A 290 -1.97 3.03 15.89
CA ALA A 290 -0.97 4.07 15.77
C ALA A 290 -1.27 5.07 14.64
N ALA A 291 -2.45 5.02 14.00
CA ALA A 291 -2.79 5.90 12.87
C ALA A 291 -2.55 7.40 13.16
N VAL A 292 -3.03 7.91 14.31
CA VAL A 292 -2.80 9.31 14.72
C VAL A 292 -1.31 9.62 14.88
N ARG A 293 -0.52 8.66 15.37
CA ARG A 293 0.92 8.83 15.51
C ARG A 293 1.62 8.90 14.16
N LEU A 294 1.23 8.06 13.19
CA LEU A 294 1.76 8.09 11.83
C LEU A 294 1.47 9.41 11.12
N HIS A 295 0.24 9.92 11.24
CA HIS A 295 -0.11 11.26 10.77
C HIS A 295 0.69 12.35 11.47
N GLY A 296 0.92 12.21 12.77
CA GLY A 296 1.79 13.13 13.52
C GLY A 296 3.23 13.15 13.02
N PHE A 297 3.78 12.02 12.57
CA PHE A 297 5.09 12.02 11.91
C PHE A 297 5.06 12.81 10.60
N TRP A 298 4.03 12.64 9.77
CA TRP A 298 3.89 13.44 8.55
C TRP A 298 3.81 14.94 8.83
N GLU A 299 3.07 15.34 9.86
CA GLU A 299 2.97 16.75 10.27
C GLU A 299 4.30 17.32 10.78
N VAL A 300 5.11 16.53 11.48
CA VAL A 300 6.47 16.96 11.89
C VAL A 300 7.38 17.16 10.68
N GLN A 301 7.23 16.33 9.65
CA GLN A 301 8.03 16.41 8.42
C GLN A 301 7.39 17.27 7.34
N VAL A 302 6.31 18.00 7.66
CA VAL A 302 5.60 18.91 6.73
C VAL A 302 5.16 18.18 5.45
N SER A 303 4.73 16.92 5.58
CA SER A 303 4.31 16.06 4.47
C SER A 303 5.34 15.89 3.36
N ASP A 304 6.63 16.00 3.68
CA ASP A 304 7.71 15.84 2.71
C ASP A 304 8.27 14.40 2.78
N PRO A 305 8.08 13.56 1.74
CA PRO A 305 8.58 12.19 1.75
C PRO A 305 10.10 12.07 1.88
N GLU A 306 10.88 13.01 1.35
CA GLU A 306 12.35 12.98 1.45
C GLU A 306 12.78 13.18 2.91
N LYS A 307 12.22 14.20 3.57
CA LYS A 307 12.46 14.43 5.01
C LYS A 307 11.94 13.30 5.88
N MET A 308 10.82 12.69 5.48
CA MET A 308 10.32 11.51 6.16
C MET A 308 11.31 10.35 6.04
N ALA A 309 11.83 10.07 4.83
CA ALA A 309 12.81 9.01 4.62
C ALA A 309 14.06 9.21 5.50
N GLU A 310 14.59 10.43 5.56
CA GLU A 310 15.72 10.80 6.43
C GLU A 310 15.42 10.65 7.93
N TYR A 311 14.16 10.83 8.32
CA TYR A 311 13.71 10.74 9.71
C TYR A 311 13.47 9.30 10.19
N LEU A 312 13.26 8.36 9.27
CA LEU A 312 12.97 6.97 9.60
C LEU A 312 14.17 6.25 10.22
N PRO A 313 13.93 5.27 11.10
CA PRO A 313 15.01 4.54 11.72
C PRO A 313 15.60 3.51 10.75
N GLU A 314 16.90 3.29 10.89
CA GLU A 314 17.54 2.04 10.49
C GLU A 314 16.96 0.87 11.30
N ASP A 315 17.07 -0.35 10.77
CA ASP A 315 16.51 -1.57 11.35
C ASP A 315 16.80 -1.77 12.86
N LYS A 316 18.07 -1.63 13.27
CA LYS A 316 18.57 -1.88 14.64
C LYS A 316 18.09 -0.84 15.64
N LYS A 317 17.66 0.32 15.17
CA LYS A 317 17.21 1.45 16.02
C LYS A 317 15.69 1.55 16.09
N TRP A 318 14.96 0.66 15.41
CA TRP A 318 13.50 0.73 15.27
C TRP A 318 12.76 0.84 16.61
N ASP A 319 13.02 -0.06 17.56
CA ASP A 319 12.30 -0.07 18.86
C ASP A 319 12.58 1.21 19.68
N ALA A 320 13.83 1.68 19.66
CA ALA A 320 14.24 2.89 20.36
C ALA A 320 13.60 4.14 19.74
N TRP A 321 13.59 4.23 18.40
CA TRP A 321 12.93 5.29 17.65
C TRP A 321 11.43 5.31 17.90
N TRP A 322 10.75 4.16 17.72
CA TRP A 322 9.30 4.06 17.91
C TRP A 322 8.88 4.51 19.32
N LYS A 323 9.64 4.10 20.35
CA LYS A 323 9.38 4.49 21.74
C LYS A 323 9.70 5.95 22.01
N LYS A 324 10.82 6.48 21.48
CA LYS A 324 11.28 7.85 21.75
C LYS A 324 10.45 8.87 20.97
N ASP A 325 10.39 8.70 19.66
CA ASP A 325 9.79 9.65 18.74
C ASP A 325 8.27 9.50 18.68
N GLY A 326 7.75 8.27 18.78
CA GLY A 326 6.31 8.06 18.97
C GLY A 326 5.79 8.75 20.23
N LYS A 327 6.54 8.70 21.32
CA LYS A 327 6.19 9.39 22.58
C LYS A 327 6.23 10.91 22.46
N LYS A 328 7.09 11.48 21.60
CA LYS A 328 7.08 12.93 21.33
C LYS A 328 5.78 13.34 20.67
N VAL A 329 5.35 12.60 19.65
CA VAL A 329 4.06 12.80 18.97
C VAL A 329 2.91 12.63 19.96
N ASP A 330 2.87 11.53 20.71
CA ASP A 330 1.75 11.22 21.62
C ASP A 330 1.57 12.26 22.75
N ARG A 331 2.66 12.88 23.21
CA ARG A 331 2.66 13.86 24.32
C ARG A 331 2.48 15.29 23.86
N SER A 332 2.81 15.60 22.61
CA SER A 332 2.63 16.95 22.08
C SER A 332 1.17 17.16 21.69
N LYS A 333 0.45 17.97 22.48
CA LYS A 333 -0.94 18.36 22.18
C LYS A 333 -1.04 18.98 20.78
N ASP A 334 -0.12 19.87 20.47
CA ASP A 334 -0.03 20.59 19.19
C ASP A 334 0.17 19.65 17.99
N ILE A 335 1.10 18.69 18.06
CA ILE A 335 1.30 17.71 16.97
C ILE A 335 0.05 16.84 16.81
N ARG A 336 -0.57 16.41 17.90
CA ARG A 336 -1.79 15.58 17.84
C ARG A 336 -2.98 16.33 17.24
N GLU A 337 -3.15 17.60 17.58
CA GLU A 337 -4.21 18.43 16.99
C GLU A 337 -4.01 18.59 15.48
N ARG A 338 -2.77 18.84 15.03
CA ARG A 338 -2.44 18.83 13.59
C ARG A 338 -2.67 17.48 12.93
N ALA A 339 -2.26 16.38 13.56
CA ALA A 339 -2.47 15.04 13.03
C ALA A 339 -3.96 14.71 12.86
N LEU A 340 -4.80 15.09 13.82
CA LEU A 340 -6.25 14.93 13.73
C LEU A 340 -6.88 15.85 12.68
N ALA A 341 -6.36 17.08 12.51
CA ALA A 341 -6.79 17.98 11.45
C ALA A 341 -6.45 17.42 10.06
N ARG A 342 -5.24 16.87 9.91
CA ARG A 342 -4.80 16.17 8.70
C ARG A 342 -5.75 15.01 8.34
N ILE A 343 -6.07 14.15 9.32
CA ILE A 343 -7.01 13.03 9.11
C ILE A 343 -8.34 13.54 8.57
N ARG A 344 -8.93 14.56 9.22
CA ARG A 344 -10.20 15.17 8.76
C ARG A 344 -10.09 15.73 7.35
N ALA A 345 -9.01 16.45 7.02
CA ALA A 345 -8.81 17.03 5.69
C ALA A 345 -8.68 15.95 4.59
N LEU A 346 -8.07 14.81 4.91
CA LEU A 346 -7.99 13.65 4.01
C LEU A 346 -9.36 12.97 3.85
N ASP A 347 -10.13 12.82 4.93
CA ASP A 347 -11.48 12.25 4.88
C ASP A 347 -12.45 13.17 4.11
N GLU A 348 -12.33 14.49 4.27
CA GLU A 348 -13.07 15.49 3.48
C GLU A 348 -12.69 15.44 2.00
N SER A 349 -11.39 15.28 1.69
CA SER A 349 -10.90 15.08 0.32
C SER A 349 -11.48 13.81 -0.31
N ARG A 350 -11.53 12.70 0.44
CA ARG A 350 -12.14 11.44 0.02
C ARG A 350 -13.63 11.62 -0.26
N ALA A 351 -14.34 12.30 0.64
CA ALA A 351 -15.76 12.59 0.48
C ALA A 351 -16.03 13.51 -0.72
N TRP A 352 -15.15 14.48 -1.00
CA TRP A 352 -15.22 15.31 -2.20
C TRP A 352 -15.16 14.46 -3.47
N THR A 353 -14.13 13.63 -3.63
CA THR A 353 -13.97 12.78 -4.83
C THR A 353 -15.16 11.87 -5.05
N ARG A 354 -15.68 11.27 -3.97
CA ARG A 354 -16.88 10.43 -4.04
C ARG A 354 -18.11 11.22 -4.50
N ARG A 355 -18.33 12.43 -3.96
CA ARG A 355 -19.44 13.31 -4.36
C ARG A 355 -19.30 13.76 -5.81
N THR A 356 -18.08 14.05 -6.27
CA THR A 356 -17.81 14.42 -7.67
C THR A 356 -18.21 13.29 -8.61
N PHE A 357 -17.76 12.05 -8.34
CA PHE A 357 -18.13 10.89 -9.16
C PHE A 357 -19.64 10.64 -9.16
N HIS A 358 -20.27 10.69 -7.98
CA HIS A 358 -21.73 10.58 -7.85
C HIS A 358 -22.48 11.67 -8.64
N GLY A 359 -22.01 12.93 -8.58
CA GLY A 359 -22.59 14.03 -9.32
C GLY A 359 -22.55 13.82 -10.82
N ILE A 360 -21.39 13.38 -11.35
CA ILE A 360 -21.26 13.06 -12.78
C ILE A 360 -22.24 11.95 -13.17
N LEU A 361 -22.33 10.87 -12.38
CA LEU A 361 -23.30 9.79 -12.65
C LEU A 361 -24.76 10.28 -12.68
N LYS A 362 -25.13 11.25 -11.83
CA LYS A 362 -26.46 11.88 -11.88
C LYS A 362 -26.70 12.65 -13.18
N GLU A 363 -25.70 13.39 -13.68
CA GLU A 363 -25.80 14.11 -14.96
C GLU A 363 -26.00 13.18 -16.17
N TYR A 364 -25.46 11.96 -16.10
CA TYR A 364 -25.69 10.91 -17.11
C TYR A 364 -26.97 10.09 -16.86
N GLY A 365 -27.81 10.45 -15.88
CA GLY A 365 -29.07 9.78 -15.59
C GLY A 365 -28.91 8.37 -14.99
N ALA A 366 -27.74 8.05 -14.40
CA ALA A 366 -27.49 6.75 -13.78
C ALA A 366 -28.34 6.50 -12.52
N PHE A 367 -28.82 7.57 -11.89
CA PHE A 367 -29.79 7.57 -10.80
C PHE A 367 -31.05 8.26 -11.34
N GLY A 368 -32.21 7.57 -11.32
CA GLY A 368 -33.43 8.09 -11.92
C GLY A 368 -33.87 9.45 -11.34
N GLU A 369 -34.79 10.15 -12.02
CA GLU A 369 -35.25 11.51 -11.67
C GLU A 369 -36.00 11.62 -10.30
N GLY A 370 -35.89 10.61 -9.42
CA GLY A 370 -36.60 10.52 -8.14
C GLY A 370 -35.76 10.53 -6.86
N ASP A 371 -34.42 10.58 -6.97
CA ASP A 371 -33.45 10.61 -5.84
C ASP A 371 -32.57 11.87 -5.84
#